data_AF-A0A7X0NLM4-F1
#
_entry.id   AF-A0A7X0NLM4-F1
#
_cell.length_a   1.000
_cell.length_b   1.000
_cell.length_c   1.000
_cell.angle_alpha   90.00
_cell.angle_beta   90.00
_cell.angle_gamma   90.00
#
_symmetry.space_group_name_H-M   'P 1'
#
loop_
_entity.id
_entity.type
_entity.pdbx_description
1 polymer ?
#
loop_
_entity_poly.entity_id
_entity_poly.type
_entity_poly.pdbx_seq_one_letter_code
_entity_poly.pdbx_strand_id
1 'polypeptide(L)'
;MVRLGVTLVAVLLFLSGTHPLVGTPRTFEDDAARAVWTWRTSGAAERWRDGFLPLGGLSSAPPEVLRKVRRDEEFGWKVAGPLPATPADGQVRWDDGTTRRVPVIGAREAMLEQSPWEDGDSGLPDEQSYHMTGATFTTMRLRTLRGMATVPAWRLRFSDLPGTIDQVAVDWDAVGRVGDLVGGMCAGVGMSGEGVAELQEPLGNRVVLNAGSGLPVLCLRMPEGC
;
A
#
# COMPACT_ATOMS: atom_id res chain seq x y z
N MET A 1 42.40 71.97 24.49
CA MET A 1 42.75 70.55 24.27
C MET A 1 42.38 69.78 25.53
N VAL A 2 41.44 68.82 25.45
CA VAL A 2 41.34 67.57 26.27
C VAL A 2 41.24 67.78 27.81
N ARG A 3 40.17 67.40 28.56
CA ARG A 3 39.48 66.10 28.66
C ARG A 3 38.19 66.25 29.51
N LEU A 4 37.02 66.00 28.92
CA LEU A 4 35.80 65.54 29.62
C LEU A 4 36.05 64.07 30.02
N GLY A 5 35.58 63.53 31.14
CA GLY A 5 34.27 63.70 31.77
C GLY A 5 33.72 62.29 31.94
N VAL A 6 33.90 61.72 33.13
CA VAL A 6 33.36 60.42 33.55
C VAL A 6 31.83 60.50 33.53
N THR A 7 31.17 59.37 33.21
CA THR A 7 29.88 58.86 33.77
C THR A 7 28.86 58.43 32.69
N LEU A 8 28.72 57.09 32.56
CA LEU A 8 27.47 56.32 32.48
C LEU A 8 26.51 56.49 31.28
N VAL A 9 26.49 55.52 30.37
CA VAL A 9 25.24 54.89 29.86
C VAL A 9 25.56 53.43 29.50
N ALA A 10 24.96 52.51 30.24
CA ALA A 10 24.85 51.11 29.90
C ALA A 10 23.78 50.91 28.80
N VAL A 11 23.88 49.78 28.10
CA VAL A 11 22.89 49.20 27.16
C VAL A 11 23.04 49.65 25.71
N LEU A 12 23.66 48.78 24.90
CA LEU A 12 23.22 48.36 23.55
C LEU A 12 24.17 47.27 23.02
N LEU A 13 24.18 46.12 23.71
CA LEU A 13 24.65 44.85 23.15
C LEU A 13 23.41 44.12 22.63
N PHE A 14 23.22 44.05 21.31
CA PHE A 14 22.60 42.94 20.56
C PHE A 14 22.62 43.27 19.05
N LEU A 15 23.82 43.38 18.48
CA LEU A 15 24.07 43.39 17.04
C LEU A 15 24.77 42.07 16.67
N SER A 16 24.06 40.95 16.79
CA SER A 16 24.51 39.61 16.34
C SER A 16 23.29 38.69 16.22
N GLY A 17 22.37 39.01 15.31
CA GLY A 17 21.21 38.17 15.01
C GLY A 17 21.54 37.06 14.01
N THR A 18 22.58 36.26 14.25
CA THR A 18 22.66 34.90 13.66
C THR A 18 21.57 34.06 14.31
N HIS A 19 20.37 34.13 13.75
CA HIS A 19 19.30 33.20 14.09
C HIS A 19 19.74 31.82 13.57
N PRO A 20 19.78 30.77 14.40
CA PRO A 20 19.79 29.42 13.84
C PRO A 20 18.57 29.33 12.92
N LEU A 21 18.76 28.83 11.70
CA LEU A 21 17.69 28.50 10.76
C LEU A 21 16.85 27.36 11.36
N VAL A 22 16.08 27.66 12.40
CA VAL A 22 14.91 26.88 12.77
C VAL A 22 13.90 27.21 11.68
N GLY A 23 13.75 26.29 10.72
CA GLY A 23 12.73 26.43 9.68
C GLY A 23 11.39 26.80 10.33
N THR A 24 10.73 27.83 9.81
CA THR A 24 9.39 28.21 10.27
C THR A 24 8.52 26.96 10.32
N PRO A 25 7.82 26.69 11.44
CA PRO A 25 6.87 25.60 11.52
C PRO A 25 5.86 25.75 10.39
N ARG A 26 5.67 24.70 9.59
CA ARG A 26 4.69 24.71 8.51
C ARG A 26 3.29 24.79 9.11
N THR A 27 2.41 25.57 8.50
CA THR A 27 0.99 25.58 8.89
C THR A 27 0.25 24.39 8.29
N PHE A 28 -0.96 24.14 8.77
CA PHE A 28 -1.86 23.16 8.17
C PHE A 28 -2.10 23.48 6.68
N GLU A 29 -2.27 24.76 6.35
CA GLU A 29 -2.49 25.22 4.97
C GLU A 29 -1.28 24.95 4.07
N ASP A 30 -0.06 25.16 4.58
CA ASP A 30 1.17 24.85 3.84
C ASP A 30 1.29 23.35 3.54
N ASP A 31 0.96 22.51 4.53
CA ASP A 31 0.98 21.06 4.38
C ASP A 31 -0.15 20.56 3.47
N ALA A 32 -1.34 21.12 3.55
CA ALA A 32 -2.45 20.82 2.67
C ALA A 32 -2.15 21.22 1.22
N ALA A 33 -1.62 22.43 0.99
CA ALA A 33 -1.25 22.91 -0.34
C ALA A 33 -0.16 22.02 -0.96
N ARG A 34 0.85 21.62 -0.17
CA ARG A 34 1.87 20.67 -0.62
C ARG A 34 1.27 19.31 -0.95
N ALA A 35 0.39 18.77 -0.10
CA ALA A 35 -0.25 17.49 -0.34
C ALA A 35 -1.05 17.49 -1.65
N VAL A 36 -1.82 18.54 -1.90
CA VAL A 36 -2.59 18.72 -3.14
C VAL A 36 -1.67 18.86 -4.35
N TRP A 37 -0.58 19.63 -4.23
CA TRP A 37 0.40 19.79 -5.31
C TRP A 37 1.05 18.44 -5.66
N THR A 38 1.48 17.66 -4.66
CA THR A 38 2.08 16.34 -4.89
C THR A 38 1.09 15.37 -5.51
N TRP A 39 -0.15 15.32 -5.02
CA TRP A 39 -1.23 14.50 -5.60
C TRP A 39 -1.40 14.77 -7.10
N ARG A 40 -1.42 16.04 -7.50
CA ARG A 40 -1.61 16.47 -8.89
C ARG A 40 -0.40 16.21 -9.78
N THR A 41 0.83 16.33 -9.25
CA THR A 41 2.05 16.33 -10.06
C THR A 41 2.83 15.01 -10.06
N SER A 42 2.60 14.12 -9.08
CA SER A 42 3.31 12.84 -8.95
C SER A 42 2.81 11.72 -9.87
N GLY A 43 1.72 11.95 -10.61
CA GLY A 43 0.99 10.90 -11.32
C GLY A 43 0.19 9.98 -10.38
N ALA A 44 0.15 10.25 -9.07
CA ALA A 44 -0.69 9.50 -8.14
C ALA A 44 -2.18 9.65 -8.46
N ALA A 45 -2.63 10.84 -8.87
CA ALA A 45 -4.01 11.07 -9.29
C ALA A 45 -4.42 10.18 -10.48
N GLU A 46 -3.53 10.01 -11.45
CA GLU A 46 -3.77 9.13 -12.59
C GLU A 46 -3.79 7.66 -12.16
N ARG A 47 -2.78 7.19 -11.40
CA ARG A 47 -2.74 5.82 -10.90
C ARG A 47 -3.94 5.49 -10.00
N TRP A 48 -4.42 6.43 -9.22
CA TRP A 48 -5.60 6.25 -8.38
C TRP A 48 -6.88 6.10 -9.20
N ARG A 49 -7.05 6.93 -10.23
CA ARG A 49 -8.25 6.88 -11.09
C ARG A 49 -8.23 5.70 -12.05
N ASP A 50 -7.07 5.41 -12.64
CA ASP A 50 -6.94 4.56 -13.83
C ASP A 50 -6.22 3.23 -13.52
N GLY A 51 -5.66 3.08 -12.32
CA GLY A 51 -4.95 1.90 -11.82
C GLY A 51 -5.85 0.75 -11.38
N PHE A 52 -5.21 -0.40 -11.12
CA PHE A 52 -5.86 -1.53 -10.48
C PHE A 52 -5.68 -1.44 -8.97
N LEU A 53 -6.72 -0.98 -8.27
CA LEU A 53 -6.74 -0.80 -6.82
C LEU A 53 -7.80 -1.71 -6.18
N PRO A 54 -7.42 -2.93 -5.72
CA PRO A 54 -8.34 -3.81 -5.01
C PRO A 54 -8.75 -3.21 -3.66
N LEU A 55 -10.01 -3.42 -3.28
CA LEU A 55 -10.58 -3.02 -1.99
C LEU A 55 -10.95 -4.23 -1.11
N GLY A 56 -10.67 -5.44 -1.57
CA GLY A 56 -10.96 -6.69 -0.86
C GLY A 56 -9.72 -7.56 -0.73
N GLY A 57 -9.88 -8.70 -0.05
CA GLY A 57 -8.81 -9.69 0.09
C GLY A 57 -8.33 -10.19 -1.28
N LEU A 58 -7.02 -10.37 -1.41
CA LEU A 58 -6.38 -10.88 -2.62
C LEU A 58 -6.44 -12.41 -2.75
N SER A 59 -6.99 -13.06 -1.73
CA SER A 59 -7.21 -14.49 -1.63
C SER A 59 -8.69 -14.78 -1.40
N SER A 60 -9.19 -15.86 -2.00
CA SER A 60 -10.50 -16.43 -1.71
C SER A 60 -10.36 -17.94 -1.53
N ALA A 61 -10.92 -18.47 -0.45
CA ALA A 61 -10.93 -19.90 -0.19
C ALA A 61 -12.24 -20.29 0.53
N PRO A 62 -12.64 -21.58 0.45
CA PRO A 62 -13.76 -22.09 1.22
C PRO A 62 -13.59 -21.84 2.74
N PRO A 63 -14.68 -21.59 3.50
CA PRO A 63 -14.61 -21.27 4.93
C PRO A 63 -13.83 -22.29 5.77
N GLU A 64 -13.93 -23.57 5.44
CA GLU A 64 -13.22 -24.67 6.09
C GLU A 64 -11.71 -24.61 5.87
N VAL A 65 -11.27 -24.18 4.68
CA VAL A 65 -9.85 -23.95 4.37
C VAL A 65 -9.34 -22.76 5.20
N LEU A 66 -10.06 -21.63 5.16
CA LEU A 66 -9.70 -20.43 5.94
C LEU A 66 -9.63 -20.70 7.45
N ARG A 67 -10.55 -21.51 7.97
CA ARG A 67 -10.57 -21.88 9.39
C ARG A 67 -9.39 -22.78 9.76
N LYS A 68 -8.96 -23.67 8.86
CA LYS A 68 -7.79 -24.55 9.08
C LYS A 68 -6.50 -23.74 9.01
N VAL A 69 -6.29 -22.96 7.96
CA VAL A 69 -5.10 -22.10 7.80
C VAL A 69 -4.93 -21.14 8.98
N ARG A 70 -6.02 -20.55 9.48
CA ARG A 70 -5.98 -19.68 10.66
C ARG A 70 -5.62 -20.41 11.96
N ARG A 71 -5.98 -21.69 12.07
CA ARG A 71 -5.67 -22.50 13.26
C ARG A 71 -4.21 -22.93 13.24
N ASP A 72 -3.71 -23.22 12.05
CA ASP A 72 -2.36 -23.72 11.80
C ASP A 72 -1.47 -22.55 11.34
N GLU A 73 -1.53 -21.39 12.01
CA GLU A 73 -0.87 -20.15 11.55
C GLU A 73 0.66 -20.25 11.46
N GLU A 74 1.22 -21.21 12.19
CA GLU A 74 2.64 -21.57 12.18
C GLU A 74 3.07 -22.37 10.94
N PHE A 75 2.12 -22.87 10.14
CA PHE A 75 2.43 -23.72 8.98
C PHE A 75 3.01 -22.92 7.82
N GLY A 76 3.96 -23.55 7.12
CA GLY A 76 4.57 -23.06 5.90
C GLY A 76 3.80 -23.47 4.64
N TRP A 77 4.33 -23.05 3.49
CA TRP A 77 3.79 -23.36 2.18
C TRP A 77 4.89 -23.97 1.31
N LYS A 78 4.63 -25.15 0.72
CA LYS A 78 5.62 -25.87 -0.10
C LYS A 78 5.04 -26.30 -1.44
N VAL A 79 5.90 -26.34 -2.45
CA VAL A 79 5.56 -26.93 -3.75
C VAL A 79 5.90 -28.42 -3.72
N ALA A 80 4.92 -29.27 -4.00
CA ALA A 80 5.06 -30.74 -3.99
C ALA A 80 4.61 -31.40 -5.31
N GLY A 81 4.47 -30.62 -6.38
CA GLY A 81 4.07 -31.11 -7.69
C GLY A 81 4.53 -30.21 -8.83
N PRO A 82 4.41 -30.67 -10.08
CA PRO A 82 4.73 -29.84 -11.25
C PRO A 82 3.80 -28.64 -11.32
N LEU A 83 4.37 -27.47 -11.62
CA LEU A 83 3.62 -26.23 -11.81
C LEU A 83 3.46 -25.89 -13.29
N PRO A 84 2.33 -25.29 -13.69
CA PRO A 84 2.15 -24.83 -15.06
C PRO A 84 3.10 -23.68 -15.41
N ALA A 85 3.34 -23.49 -16.71
CA ALA A 85 4.03 -22.30 -17.19
C ALA A 85 3.23 -21.03 -16.84
N THR A 86 3.95 -19.95 -16.53
CA THR A 86 3.35 -18.67 -16.17
C THR A 86 3.00 -17.90 -17.44
N PRO A 87 1.75 -17.46 -17.63
CA PRO A 87 1.40 -16.52 -18.69
C PRO A 87 2.17 -15.22 -18.48
N ALA A 88 2.72 -14.62 -19.55
CA ALA A 88 3.46 -13.36 -19.42
C ALA A 88 2.56 -12.22 -18.92
N ASP A 89 1.32 -12.17 -19.44
CA ASP A 89 0.35 -11.14 -19.13
C ASP A 89 -1.02 -11.75 -18.78
N GLY A 90 -1.76 -11.02 -17.98
CA GLY A 90 -3.18 -11.20 -17.72
C GLY A 90 -3.98 -9.94 -18.05
N GLN A 91 -5.30 -10.02 -17.93
CA GLN A 91 -6.17 -8.87 -18.16
C GLN A 91 -7.16 -8.70 -17.01
N VAL A 92 -7.14 -7.53 -16.39
CA VAL A 92 -8.22 -7.07 -15.52
C VAL A 92 -9.34 -6.53 -16.40
N ARG A 93 -10.57 -6.97 -16.15
CA ARG A 93 -11.78 -6.49 -16.81
C ARG A 93 -12.75 -5.95 -15.79
N TRP A 94 -13.14 -4.69 -15.91
CA TRP A 94 -14.16 -4.09 -15.07
C TRP A 94 -15.55 -4.28 -15.68
N ASP A 95 -16.58 -4.22 -14.85
CA ASP A 95 -17.97 -4.35 -15.29
C ASP A 95 -18.44 -3.19 -16.18
N ASP A 96 -17.72 -2.05 -16.16
CA ASP A 96 -17.91 -0.95 -17.10
C ASP A 96 -17.41 -1.27 -18.53
N GLY A 97 -16.85 -2.47 -18.74
CA GLY A 97 -16.30 -2.95 -20.01
C GLY A 97 -14.86 -2.53 -20.28
N THR A 98 -14.28 -1.64 -19.46
CA THR A 98 -12.88 -1.26 -19.59
C THR A 98 -11.96 -2.41 -19.18
N THR A 99 -10.74 -2.41 -19.72
CA THR A 99 -9.77 -3.46 -19.44
C THR A 99 -8.37 -2.90 -19.29
N ARG A 100 -7.52 -3.63 -18.56
CA ARG A 100 -6.11 -3.30 -18.36
C ARG A 100 -5.28 -4.57 -18.41
N ARG A 101 -4.21 -4.55 -19.20
CA ARG A 101 -3.18 -5.60 -19.16
C ARG A 101 -2.34 -5.41 -17.91
N VAL A 102 -2.02 -6.52 -17.28
CA VAL A 102 -1.22 -6.57 -16.05
C VAL A 102 -0.21 -7.71 -16.18
N PRO A 103 1.03 -7.53 -15.73
CA PRO A 103 1.98 -8.64 -15.66
C PRO A 103 1.48 -9.67 -14.63
N VAL A 104 1.83 -10.93 -14.86
CA VAL A 104 1.34 -12.05 -14.07
C VAL A 104 2.48 -12.78 -13.37
N ILE A 105 2.35 -12.95 -12.06
CA ILE A 105 3.26 -13.76 -11.24
C ILE A 105 3.00 -15.26 -11.42
N GLY A 106 4.01 -16.07 -11.13
CA GLY A 106 3.89 -17.52 -11.22
C GLY A 106 3.05 -18.13 -10.10
N ALA A 107 2.59 -19.37 -10.29
CA ALA A 107 1.78 -20.06 -9.28
C ALA A 107 2.50 -20.25 -7.93
N ARG A 108 3.83 -20.50 -7.95
CA ARG A 108 4.63 -20.57 -6.73
C ARG A 108 4.62 -19.24 -5.99
N GLU A 109 4.86 -18.15 -6.71
CA GLU A 109 4.91 -16.81 -6.13
C GLU A 109 3.55 -16.39 -5.55
N ALA A 110 2.45 -16.67 -6.26
CA ALA A 110 1.11 -16.47 -5.73
C ALA A 110 0.85 -17.30 -4.46
N MET A 111 1.36 -18.52 -4.36
CA MET A 111 1.29 -19.29 -3.11
C MET A 111 2.06 -18.59 -1.98
N LEU A 112 3.25 -18.06 -2.26
CA LEU A 112 4.08 -17.39 -1.26
C LEU A 112 3.45 -16.10 -0.73
N GLU A 113 2.64 -15.40 -1.51
CA GLU A 113 1.84 -14.25 -1.05
C GLU A 113 0.81 -14.62 0.04
N GLN A 114 0.50 -15.91 0.23
CA GLN A 114 -0.30 -16.38 1.37
C GLN A 114 0.52 -16.59 2.65
N SER A 115 1.84 -16.60 2.52
CA SER A 115 2.75 -16.87 3.63
C SER A 115 2.69 -15.71 4.62
N PRO A 116 2.49 -15.98 5.92
CA PRO A 116 2.73 -14.97 6.94
C PRO A 116 4.23 -14.65 7.10
N TRP A 117 5.11 -15.49 6.53
CA TRP A 117 6.57 -15.38 6.61
C TRP A 117 7.14 -14.67 5.38
N GLU A 118 7.99 -13.66 5.61
CA GLU A 118 8.59 -12.82 4.56
C GLU A 118 9.42 -13.61 3.53
N ASP A 119 10.04 -14.73 3.93
CA ASP A 119 10.92 -15.52 3.04
C ASP A 119 10.17 -16.57 2.20
N GLY A 120 8.85 -16.72 2.40
CA GLY A 120 7.94 -17.56 1.60
C GLY A 120 8.16 -19.07 1.73
N ASP A 121 9.40 -19.54 1.62
CA ASP A 121 9.83 -20.89 1.95
C ASP A 121 10.37 -20.86 3.38
N SER A 122 9.51 -21.16 4.35
CA SER A 122 9.84 -21.01 5.76
C SER A 122 10.89 -22.02 6.26
N GLY A 123 11.38 -22.92 5.40
CA GLY A 123 12.32 -23.99 5.78
C GLY A 123 11.74 -24.93 6.84
N LEU A 124 10.43 -24.84 7.10
CA LEU A 124 9.74 -25.63 8.11
C LEU A 124 9.77 -27.10 7.73
N PRO A 125 9.67 -28.02 8.70
CA PRO A 125 9.50 -29.44 8.41
C PRO A 125 8.29 -29.71 7.50
N ASP A 126 8.32 -30.81 6.75
CA ASP A 126 7.20 -31.19 5.86
C ASP A 126 5.90 -31.34 6.65
N GLU A 127 5.94 -31.92 7.85
CA GLU A 127 4.76 -32.06 8.72
C GLU A 127 4.12 -30.72 9.17
N GLN A 128 4.84 -29.60 9.02
CA GLN A 128 4.38 -28.24 9.36
C GLN A 128 4.25 -27.38 8.10
N SER A 129 3.91 -27.98 6.97
CA SER A 129 3.75 -27.30 5.69
C SER A 129 2.49 -27.75 4.95
N TYR A 130 1.85 -26.84 4.24
CA TYR A 130 0.83 -27.17 3.24
C TYR A 130 1.48 -27.42 1.89
N HIS A 131 1.19 -28.57 1.28
CA HIS A 131 1.85 -29.00 0.05
C HIS A 131 0.98 -28.71 -1.18
N MET A 132 1.37 -27.70 -1.95
CA MET A 132 0.76 -27.39 -3.23
C MET A 132 1.11 -28.45 -4.26
N THR A 133 0.10 -29.17 -4.73
CA THR A 133 0.23 -30.27 -5.70
C THR A 133 -0.11 -29.85 -7.13
N GLY A 134 -0.73 -28.68 -7.31
CA GLY A 134 -0.99 -28.13 -8.62
C GLY A 134 -1.61 -26.74 -8.59
N ALA A 135 -1.61 -26.10 -9.76
CA ALA A 135 -2.23 -24.80 -9.95
C ALA A 135 -2.92 -24.72 -11.32
N THR A 136 -3.95 -23.89 -11.42
CA THR A 136 -4.64 -23.60 -12.67
C THR A 136 -4.84 -22.10 -12.81
N PHE A 137 -4.43 -21.52 -13.94
CA PHE A 137 -4.68 -20.12 -14.23
C PHE A 137 -6.16 -19.91 -14.48
N THR A 138 -6.74 -18.94 -13.77
CA THR A 138 -8.17 -18.67 -13.73
C THR A 138 -8.40 -17.18 -13.56
N THR A 139 -9.63 -16.79 -13.25
CA THR A 139 -9.99 -15.45 -12.83
C THR A 139 -10.85 -15.48 -11.58
N MET A 140 -10.78 -14.41 -10.78
CA MET A 140 -11.69 -14.20 -9.65
C MET A 140 -12.35 -12.82 -9.70
N ARG A 141 -13.38 -12.62 -8.90
CA ARG A 141 -14.11 -11.34 -8.80
C ARG A 141 -13.61 -10.57 -7.59
N LEU A 142 -13.22 -9.32 -7.80
CA LEU A 142 -12.76 -8.42 -6.75
C LEU A 142 -13.41 -7.06 -6.86
N ARG A 143 -13.75 -6.51 -5.70
CA ARG A 143 -14.14 -5.11 -5.60
C ARG A 143 -12.88 -4.27 -5.73
N THR A 144 -12.92 -3.28 -6.61
CA THR A 144 -11.85 -2.30 -6.79
C THR A 144 -12.40 -0.89 -6.58
N LEU A 145 -11.52 0.11 -6.53
CA LEU A 145 -11.93 1.52 -6.47
C LEU A 145 -12.84 1.91 -7.65
N ARG A 146 -12.61 1.31 -8.82
CA ARG A 146 -13.38 1.55 -10.05
C ARG A 146 -14.65 0.69 -10.16
N GLY A 147 -14.99 -0.06 -9.12
CA GLY A 147 -16.10 -1.01 -9.13
C GLY A 147 -15.63 -2.46 -9.21
N MET A 148 -16.55 -3.37 -9.50
CA MET A 148 -16.25 -4.80 -9.52
C MET A 148 -15.43 -5.16 -10.77
N ALA A 149 -14.44 -6.02 -10.60
CA ALA A 149 -13.55 -6.46 -11.67
C ALA A 149 -13.35 -7.97 -11.65
N THR A 150 -13.22 -8.55 -12.84
CA THR A 150 -12.70 -9.89 -13.07
C THR A 150 -11.20 -9.77 -13.26
N VAL A 151 -10.42 -10.43 -12.40
CA VAL A 151 -8.97 -10.28 -12.33
C VAL A 151 -8.27 -11.62 -12.58
N PRO A 152 -7.05 -11.63 -13.15
CA PRO A 152 -6.22 -12.83 -13.23
C PRO A 152 -5.95 -13.43 -11.86
N ALA A 153 -6.06 -14.75 -11.75
CA ALA A 153 -5.84 -15.48 -10.51
C ALA A 153 -5.25 -16.88 -10.76
N TRP A 154 -4.63 -17.44 -9.74
CA TRP A 154 -4.26 -18.84 -9.68
C TRP A 154 -5.18 -19.58 -8.73
N ARG A 155 -5.77 -20.68 -9.20
CA ARG A 155 -6.42 -21.68 -8.36
C ARG A 155 -5.38 -22.68 -7.90
N LEU A 156 -5.02 -22.61 -6.63
CA LEU A 156 -4.00 -23.42 -5.98
C LEU A 156 -4.66 -24.64 -5.33
N ARG A 157 -4.09 -25.83 -5.54
CA ARG A 157 -4.55 -27.09 -4.97
C ARG A 157 -3.48 -27.65 -4.03
N PHE A 158 -3.90 -28.06 -2.84
CA PHE A 158 -3.04 -28.63 -1.82
C PHE A 158 -3.49 -30.04 -1.46
N SER A 159 -2.56 -30.92 -1.08
CA SER A 159 -2.91 -32.28 -0.60
C SER A 159 -3.53 -32.25 0.79
N ASP A 160 -3.13 -31.28 1.62
CA ASP A 160 -3.43 -31.28 3.06
C ASP A 160 -4.58 -30.32 3.43
N LEU A 161 -5.19 -29.69 2.42
CA LEU A 161 -6.33 -28.81 2.58
C LEU A 161 -7.59 -29.41 1.93
N PRO A 162 -8.78 -29.22 2.53
CA PRO A 162 -10.03 -29.78 2.03
C PRO A 162 -10.57 -29.10 0.77
N GLY A 163 -9.90 -28.06 0.26
CA GLY A 163 -10.36 -27.27 -0.87
C GLY A 163 -9.21 -26.48 -1.53
N THR A 164 -9.54 -25.75 -2.58
CA THR A 164 -8.58 -24.89 -3.30
C THR A 164 -8.57 -23.47 -2.76
N ILE A 165 -7.47 -22.76 -3.03
CA ILE A 165 -7.34 -21.33 -2.74
C ILE A 165 -7.18 -20.60 -4.07
N ASP A 166 -8.05 -19.63 -4.36
CA ASP A 166 -7.88 -18.73 -5.50
C ASP A 166 -7.13 -17.48 -5.02
N GLN A 167 -5.95 -17.23 -5.58
CA GLN A 167 -5.10 -16.08 -5.27
C GLN A 167 -4.94 -15.18 -6.50
N VAL A 168 -5.00 -13.86 -6.32
CA VAL A 168 -4.69 -12.91 -7.40
C VAL A 168 -3.31 -13.16 -7.99
N ALA A 169 -3.23 -13.18 -9.31
CA ALA A 169 -2.00 -13.47 -10.05
C ALA A 169 -1.31 -12.23 -10.59
N VAL A 170 -1.71 -11.03 -10.14
CA VAL A 170 -1.13 -9.76 -10.62
C VAL A 170 0.21 -9.52 -9.96
N ASP A 171 1.22 -9.18 -10.76
CA ASP A 171 2.50 -8.65 -10.29
C ASP A 171 2.30 -7.22 -9.77
N TRP A 172 2.23 -7.10 -8.45
CA TRP A 172 1.98 -5.84 -7.77
C TRP A 172 3.14 -4.87 -7.85
N ASP A 173 4.36 -5.38 -7.94
CA ASP A 173 5.58 -4.56 -7.99
C ASP A 173 5.71 -3.93 -9.38
N ALA A 174 5.28 -4.66 -10.42
CA ALA A 174 5.24 -4.13 -11.78
C ALA A 174 4.05 -3.20 -12.07
N VAL A 175 2.88 -3.43 -11.44
CA VAL A 175 1.72 -2.54 -11.58
C VAL A 175 1.86 -1.28 -10.71
N GLY A 176 2.74 -1.33 -9.70
CA GLY A 176 2.99 -0.28 -8.72
C GLY A 176 1.90 -0.24 -7.66
N ARG A 177 2.26 -0.51 -6.41
CA ARG A 177 1.33 -0.38 -5.29
C ARG A 177 1.18 1.10 -5.00
N VAL A 178 -0.04 1.55 -4.69
CA VAL A 178 -0.16 2.91 -4.12
C VAL A 178 0.58 2.98 -2.79
N GLY A 179 0.73 1.87 -2.06
CA GLY A 179 1.61 1.75 -0.89
C GLY A 179 3.09 2.08 -1.18
N ASP A 180 3.59 1.81 -2.38
CA ASP A 180 4.97 2.16 -2.79
C ASP A 180 5.13 3.67 -2.98
N LEU A 181 4.00 4.38 -3.13
CA LEU A 181 3.95 5.83 -3.13
C LEU A 181 3.81 6.35 -1.70
N VAL A 182 3.16 5.62 -0.78
CA VAL A 182 3.01 6.05 0.62
C VAL A 182 4.31 5.84 1.41
N GLY A 183 5.22 6.80 1.32
CA GLY A 183 6.41 6.82 2.17
C GLY A 183 6.07 6.92 3.66
N GLY A 184 6.46 5.88 4.42
CA GLY A 184 6.74 5.96 5.85
C GLY A 184 5.57 5.72 6.81
N MET A 185 5.91 5.20 8.00
CA MET A 185 5.03 5.15 9.16
C MET A 185 4.55 6.57 9.50
N CYS A 186 3.26 6.73 9.82
CA CYS A 186 2.70 8.01 10.25
C CYS A 186 3.43 8.51 11.51
N ALA A 187 4.34 9.46 11.38
CA ALA A 187 4.87 10.22 12.50
C ALA A 187 3.75 11.14 13.01
N GLY A 188 2.95 10.66 13.96
CA GLY A 188 1.79 11.40 14.50
C GLY A 188 0.58 10.55 14.90
N VAL A 189 0.72 9.22 15.03
CA VAL A 189 -0.36 8.37 15.57
C VAL A 189 -0.83 8.94 16.91
N GLY A 190 -2.10 9.37 16.97
CA GLY A 190 -2.73 9.96 18.16
C GLY A 190 -2.82 11.50 18.19
N MET A 191 -2.24 12.21 17.23
CA MET A 191 -2.40 13.66 17.08
C MET A 191 -3.53 13.98 16.10
N SER A 192 -4.52 14.76 16.54
CA SER A 192 -5.57 15.29 15.66
C SER A 192 -5.52 16.82 15.64
N GLY A 193 -5.69 17.38 14.45
CA GLY A 193 -5.91 18.81 14.23
C GLY A 193 -6.92 18.97 13.12
N GLU A 194 -7.79 19.97 13.23
CA GLU A 194 -8.76 20.31 12.20
C GLU A 194 -8.39 21.68 11.63
N GLY A 195 -8.43 21.78 10.31
CA GLY A 195 -8.22 23.01 9.56
C GLY A 195 -9.03 22.96 8.28
N VAL A 196 -9.39 24.13 7.76
CA VAL A 196 -10.13 24.25 6.50
C VAL A 196 -9.17 24.79 5.45
N ALA A 197 -8.88 23.97 4.44
CA ALA A 197 -8.12 24.41 3.27
C ALA A 197 -9.08 24.66 2.10
N GLU A 198 -9.01 25.84 1.50
CA GLU A 198 -9.73 26.12 0.27
C GLU A 198 -8.97 25.54 -0.94
N LEU A 199 -9.68 24.75 -1.73
CA LEU A 199 -9.13 24.14 -2.93
C LEU A 199 -9.58 24.93 -4.15
N GLN A 200 -8.63 25.29 -5.02
CA GLN A 200 -8.93 25.95 -6.30
C GLN A 200 -9.76 25.06 -7.24
N GLU A 201 -9.63 23.74 -7.10
CA GLU A 201 -10.37 22.75 -7.88
C GLU A 201 -10.59 21.49 -7.03
N PRO A 202 -11.70 20.76 -7.22
CA PRO A 202 -11.95 19.50 -6.52
C PRO A 202 -10.84 18.47 -6.75
N LEU A 203 -10.51 17.66 -5.73
CA LEU A 203 -9.52 16.56 -5.85
C LEU A 203 -10.09 15.30 -6.52
N GLY A 204 -11.39 15.29 -6.82
CA GLY A 204 -12.14 14.12 -7.29
C GLY A 204 -12.98 13.48 -6.18
N ASN A 205 -13.53 12.30 -6.45
CA ASN A 205 -14.39 11.59 -5.51
C ASN A 205 -13.58 10.85 -4.44
N ARG A 206 -13.67 11.30 -3.18
CA ARG A 206 -13.26 10.61 -1.94
C ARG A 206 -11.81 10.09 -1.96
N VAL A 207 -10.84 11.02 -1.92
CA VAL A 207 -9.44 10.70 -1.65
C VAL A 207 -9.04 11.22 -0.27
N VAL A 208 -8.39 10.37 0.53
CA VAL A 208 -7.74 10.76 1.78
C VAL A 208 -6.24 10.79 1.50
N LEU A 209 -5.60 11.93 1.70
CA LEU A 209 -4.16 12.11 1.44
C LEU A 209 -3.39 12.15 2.77
N ASN A 210 -2.21 11.53 2.79
CA ASN A 210 -1.25 11.73 3.86
C ASN A 210 -0.65 13.14 3.73
N ALA A 211 -0.68 13.94 4.80
CA ALA A 211 -0.20 15.34 4.76
C ALA A 211 1.32 15.47 4.55
N GLY A 212 2.11 14.47 4.96
CA GLY A 212 3.56 14.44 4.77
C GLY A 212 3.94 14.16 3.32
N SER A 213 3.34 13.12 2.73
CA SER A 213 3.69 12.63 1.39
C SER A 213 2.81 13.19 0.27
N GLY A 214 1.61 13.67 0.57
CA GLY A 214 0.62 14.11 -0.42
C GLY A 214 0.02 12.96 -1.24
N LEU A 215 0.15 11.73 -0.74
CA LEU A 215 -0.22 10.50 -1.46
C LEU A 215 -1.39 9.79 -0.74
N PRO A 216 -2.21 9.00 -1.47
CA PRO A 216 -3.41 8.42 -0.89
C PRO A 216 -3.11 7.46 0.26
N VAL A 217 -3.91 7.52 1.31
CA VAL A 217 -3.88 6.51 2.38
C VAL A 217 -4.63 5.28 1.89
N LEU A 218 -3.94 4.15 1.73
CA LEU A 218 -4.58 2.87 1.49
C LEU A 218 -4.60 2.01 2.77
N CYS A 219 -5.79 1.64 3.22
CA CYS A 219 -6.01 0.67 4.29
C CYS A 219 -5.79 -0.76 3.75
N LEU A 220 -4.57 -1.12 3.31
CA LEU A 220 -4.33 -2.42 2.65
C LEU A 220 -4.31 -3.63 3.61
N ARG A 221 -4.30 -3.42 4.93
CA ARG A 221 -4.08 -4.53 5.88
C ARG A 221 -5.20 -4.79 6.89
N MET A 222 -6.26 -3.97 6.95
CA MET A 222 -7.40 -4.18 7.86
C MET A 222 -8.73 -3.71 7.23
N PRO A 223 -9.61 -4.63 6.82
CA PRO A 223 -10.91 -4.26 6.23
C PRO A 223 -11.90 -3.66 7.23
N GLU A 224 -11.64 -3.75 8.54
CA GLU A 224 -12.51 -3.18 9.60
C GLU A 224 -11.89 -1.97 10.32
N GLY A 225 -10.70 -1.52 9.89
CA GLY A 225 -9.95 -0.44 10.55
C GLY A 225 -10.15 0.96 9.95
N CYS A 226 -11.07 1.09 8.99
CA CYS A 226 -11.46 2.33 8.31
C CYS A 226 -13.00 2.30 8.15
#